data_AF-A0A2V7HZ77-F1
#
_entry.id   AF-A0A2V7HZ77-F1
#
_cell.length_a   1.000
_cell.length_b   1.000
_cell.length_c   1.000
_cell.angle_alpha   90.00
_cell.angle_beta   90.00
_cell.angle_gamma   90.00
#
_symmetry.space_group_name_H-M   'P 1'
#
loop_
_entity.id
_entity.type
_entity.pdbx_description
1 polymer ?
#
loop_
_entity_poly.entity_id
_entity_poly.type
_entity_poly.pdbx_seq_one_letter_code
_entity_poly.pdbx_strand_id
1 'polypeptide(L)'
;MTRPGQKGREPVDPLGDLVDPRLHGSRAHIGIRDGKVKRASGVIDWEYSTLGDPAYDLAIVTRGVRRPFQIDGGLERLLEAYAAAGGANVSVAQVRIHGLCLAAGWYRDALAERAEPTRRG
;
A
#
# COMPACT_ATOMS: atom_id res chain seq x y z
N MET A 1 -17.82 -14.46 43.16
CA MET A 1 -16.60 -15.27 42.98
C MET A 1 -16.10 -15.05 41.57
N THR A 2 -15.03 -14.27 41.40
CA THR A 2 -14.50 -13.87 40.09
C THR A 2 -13.05 -14.32 40.02
N ARG A 3 -12.67 -15.09 39.00
CA ARG A 3 -11.32 -15.62 38.83
C ARG A 3 -10.35 -14.47 38.48
N PRO A 4 -9.16 -14.39 39.10
CA PRO A 4 -8.14 -13.41 38.73
C PRO A 4 -7.30 -13.96 37.55
N GLY A 5 -6.98 -13.13 36.55
CA GLY A 5 -5.85 -13.42 35.66
C GLY A 5 -6.01 -13.26 34.14
N GLN A 6 -7.10 -12.74 33.59
CA GLN A 6 -7.10 -12.33 32.18
C GLN A 6 -6.63 -10.88 32.04
N LYS A 7 -5.31 -10.69 31.89
CA LYS A 7 -4.77 -9.47 31.27
C LYS A 7 -5.37 -9.39 29.87
N GLY A 8 -6.21 -8.39 29.63
CA GLY A 8 -6.67 -8.05 28.29
C GLY A 8 -5.46 -7.93 27.38
N ARG A 9 -5.42 -8.74 26.32
CA ARG A 9 -4.42 -8.60 25.26
C ARG A 9 -4.72 -7.24 24.63
N GLU A 10 -3.80 -6.28 24.74
CA GLU A 10 -3.94 -5.01 24.00
C GLU A 10 -4.18 -5.32 22.52
N PRO A 11 -4.99 -4.53 21.81
CA PRO A 11 -5.13 -4.67 20.37
C PRO A 11 -3.73 -4.46 19.77
N VAL A 12 -3.17 -5.53 19.21
CA VAL A 12 -2.00 -5.44 18.34
C VAL A 12 -2.40 -4.55 17.17
N ASP A 13 -1.78 -3.37 17.07
CA ASP A 13 -1.89 -2.48 15.92
C ASP A 13 -1.38 -3.24 14.68
N PRO A 14 -2.28 -3.72 13.81
CA PRO A 14 -1.90 -4.61 12.71
C PRO A 14 -1.22 -3.84 11.57
N LEU A 15 -1.10 -2.52 11.68
CA LEU A 15 -0.41 -1.63 10.74
C LEU A 15 1.03 -1.34 11.18
N GLY A 16 1.40 -1.62 12.44
CA GLY A 16 2.71 -1.30 13.00
C GLY A 16 3.88 -2.09 12.40
N ASP A 17 3.61 -3.28 11.86
CA ASP A 17 4.63 -4.22 11.35
C ASP A 17 4.57 -4.42 9.83
N LEU A 18 3.92 -3.51 9.10
CA LEU A 18 3.78 -3.64 7.66
C LEU A 18 5.07 -3.28 6.90
N VAL A 19 6.06 -4.16 6.98
CA VAL A 19 7.23 -4.14 6.11
C VAL A 19 7.05 -5.26 5.08
N ASP A 20 6.46 -4.94 3.93
CA ASP A 20 6.57 -5.80 2.76
C ASP A 20 7.93 -5.53 2.08
N PRO A 21 8.86 -6.49 2.06
CA PRO A 21 10.16 -6.32 1.40
C PRO A 21 10.07 -6.15 -0.13
N ARG A 22 8.88 -6.20 -0.72
CA ARG A 22 8.62 -5.92 -2.15
C ARG A 22 8.09 -4.51 -2.42
N LEU A 23 7.82 -3.72 -1.38
CA LEU A 23 7.64 -2.28 -1.51
C LEU A 23 9.02 -1.65 -1.72
N HIS A 24 9.16 -0.90 -2.82
CA HIS A 24 10.40 -0.27 -3.21
C HIS A 24 10.93 0.63 -2.08
N GLY A 25 12.18 0.41 -1.64
CA GLY A 25 12.99 1.39 -0.91
C GLY A 25 12.57 1.75 0.51
N SER A 26 12.85 0.89 1.50
CA SER A 26 12.72 1.23 2.93
C SER A 26 14.07 1.58 3.57
N ARG A 27 14.33 2.87 3.80
CA ARG A 27 15.23 3.36 4.86
C ARG A 27 14.44 4.32 5.75
N ALA A 28 13.96 3.82 6.88
CA ALA A 28 13.21 4.56 7.88
C ALA A 28 14.13 5.45 8.73
N HIS A 29 13.73 6.70 8.99
CA HIS A 29 14.31 7.52 10.06
C HIS A 29 13.64 7.19 11.40
N ILE A 30 14.42 7.17 12.48
CA ILE A 30 13.93 6.85 13.83
C ILE A 30 13.42 8.14 14.48
N GLY A 31 12.14 8.18 14.83
CA GLY A 31 11.58 9.19 15.73
C GLY A 31 11.16 8.55 17.06
N ILE A 32 11.51 9.17 18.19
CA ILE A 32 11.06 8.73 19.52
C ILE A 32 9.91 9.65 19.98
N ARG A 33 8.74 9.07 20.22
CA ARG A 33 7.65 9.70 20.97
C ARG A 33 7.08 8.65 21.94
N ASP A 34 6.88 9.01 23.20
CA ASP A 34 6.37 8.16 24.28
C ASP A 34 7.21 6.92 24.62
N GLY A 35 8.54 7.02 24.51
CA GLY A 35 9.47 5.96 24.95
C GLY A 35 9.43 4.66 24.13
N LYS A 36 8.62 4.60 23.07
CA LYS A 36 8.62 3.52 22.08
C LYS A 36 9.25 4.02 20.79
N VAL A 37 10.24 3.28 20.28
CA VAL A 37 10.83 3.52 18.95
C VAL A 37 9.78 3.17 17.90
N LYS A 38 9.03 4.16 17.41
CA LYS A 38 8.24 4.00 16.18
C LYS A 38 9.16 4.24 15.00
N ARG A 39 9.36 3.23 14.16
CA ARG A 39 10.04 3.41 12.87
C ARG A 39 9.18 4.36 12.05
N ALA A 40 9.69 5.53 11.68
CA ALA A 40 8.98 6.41 10.76
C ALA A 40 9.25 5.91 9.35
N SER A 41 8.22 5.41 8.68
CA SER A 41 8.28 5.06 7.27
C SER A 41 8.17 6.33 6.43
N GLY A 42 9.01 6.47 5.41
CA GLY A 42 8.97 7.57 4.44
C GLY A 42 8.82 7.04 3.02
N VAL A 43 8.20 7.84 2.14
CA VAL A 43 8.09 7.56 0.71
C VAL A 43 9.16 8.36 -0.04
N ILE A 44 9.88 7.70 -0.94
CA ILE A 44 10.94 8.27 -1.78
C ILE A 44 10.57 8.10 -3.27
N ASP A 45 11.43 8.57 -4.17
CA ASP A 45 11.26 8.45 -5.63
C ASP A 45 10.00 9.13 -6.17
N TRP A 46 9.94 10.46 -5.98
CA TRP A 46 8.82 11.31 -6.38
C TRP A 46 8.76 11.66 -7.88
N GLU A 47 9.65 11.11 -8.72
CA GLU A 47 9.81 11.52 -10.12
C GLU A 47 8.56 11.26 -10.99
N TYR A 48 7.74 10.28 -10.62
CA TYR A 48 6.47 9.96 -11.28
C TYR A 48 5.25 10.51 -10.54
N SER A 49 5.45 11.35 -9.52
CA SER A 49 4.35 11.90 -8.73
C SER A 49 3.57 12.93 -9.53
N THR A 50 2.25 12.76 -9.56
CA THR A 50 1.34 13.65 -10.28
C THR A 50 0.10 13.94 -9.43
N LEU A 51 -0.59 15.05 -9.71
CA LEU A 51 -1.94 15.26 -9.18
C LEU A 51 -2.89 14.32 -9.92
N GLY A 52 -3.70 13.56 -9.18
CA GLY A 52 -4.57 12.55 -9.77
C GLY A 52 -5.63 12.01 -8.82
N ASP A 53 -6.29 10.94 -9.26
CA ASP A 53 -7.28 10.22 -8.47
C ASP A 53 -6.56 9.38 -7.40
N PRO A 54 -6.81 9.56 -6.09
CA PRO A 54 -6.16 8.78 -5.04
C PRO A 54 -6.44 7.27 -5.14
N ALA A 55 -7.52 6.86 -5.82
CA ALA A 55 -7.77 5.46 -6.09
C ALA A 55 -6.73 4.83 -7.03
N TYR A 56 -6.10 5.62 -7.89
CA TYR A 56 -4.98 5.19 -8.73
C TYR A 56 -3.73 4.89 -7.90
N ASP A 57 -3.37 5.77 -6.96
CA ASP A 57 -2.24 5.55 -6.04
C ASP A 57 -2.45 4.29 -5.19
N LEU A 58 -3.66 4.11 -4.66
CA LEU A 58 -4.01 2.90 -3.89
C LEU A 58 -3.99 1.63 -4.76
N ALA A 59 -4.32 1.74 -6.05
CA ALA A 59 -4.17 0.63 -6.99
C ALA A 59 -2.69 0.29 -7.26
N ILE A 60 -1.80 1.29 -7.29
CA ILE A 60 -0.34 1.07 -7.37
C ILE A 60 0.17 0.38 -6.10
N VAL A 61 -0.21 0.85 -4.91
CA VAL A 61 0.21 0.25 -3.62
C VAL A 61 -0.19 -1.21 -3.53
N THR A 62 -1.39 -1.55 -4.01
CA THR A 62 -1.89 -2.93 -3.97
C THR A 62 -1.36 -3.81 -5.09
N ARG A 63 -0.88 -3.23 -6.22
CA ARG A 63 -0.43 -3.95 -7.44
C ARG A 63 -1.38 -5.06 -7.90
N GLY A 64 -2.69 -4.88 -7.71
CA GLY A 64 -3.68 -5.89 -8.04
C GLY A 64 -3.65 -7.16 -7.16
N VAL A 65 -2.91 -7.15 -6.06
CA VAL A 65 -2.91 -8.24 -5.07
C VAL A 65 -4.31 -8.31 -4.45
N ARG A 66 -4.95 -9.48 -4.57
CA ARG A 66 -6.33 -9.69 -4.06
C ARG A 66 -6.44 -9.57 -2.54
N ARG A 67 -5.36 -9.84 -1.81
CA ARG A 67 -5.26 -9.72 -0.35
C ARG A 67 -4.06 -8.84 0.04
N PRO A 68 -4.20 -7.51 0.01
CA PRO A 68 -3.22 -6.61 0.62
C PRO A 68 -2.99 -7.05 2.07
N PHE A 69 -1.74 -7.02 2.53
CA PHE A 69 -1.34 -7.49 3.87
C PHE A 69 -1.55 -8.99 4.13
N GLN A 70 -1.87 -9.79 3.10
CA GLN A 70 -2.10 -11.24 3.18
C GLN A 70 -3.25 -11.67 4.11
N ILE A 71 -4.17 -10.77 4.42
CA ILE A 71 -5.35 -11.01 5.27
C ILE A 71 -6.65 -10.92 4.47
N ASP A 72 -7.71 -11.53 5.02
CA ASP A 72 -9.07 -11.30 4.54
C ASP A 72 -9.51 -9.86 4.78
N GLY A 73 -10.19 -9.27 3.79
CA GLY A 73 -10.59 -7.87 3.84
C GLY A 73 -9.42 -6.88 3.81
N GLY A 74 -8.23 -7.29 3.38
CA GLY A 74 -7.02 -6.47 3.46
C GLY A 74 -7.12 -5.14 2.70
N LEU A 75 -7.89 -5.12 1.59
CA LEU A 75 -8.13 -3.89 0.83
C LEU A 75 -9.03 -2.94 1.61
N GLU A 76 -10.11 -3.45 2.20
CA GLU A 76 -11.03 -2.67 3.02
C GLU A 76 -10.29 -2.03 4.21
N ARG A 77 -9.41 -2.80 4.87
CA ARG A 77 -8.59 -2.29 5.98
C ARG A 77 -7.56 -1.24 5.54
N LEU A 78 -7.00 -1.38 4.34
CA LEU A 78 -6.14 -0.34 3.75
C LEU A 78 -6.93 0.96 3.55
N LEU A 79 -8.14 0.88 3.02
CA LEU A 79 -9.00 2.04 2.78
C LEU A 79 -9.43 2.72 4.08
N GLU A 80 -9.77 1.94 5.11
CA GLU A 80 -10.05 2.45 6.45
C GLU A 80 -8.84 3.19 7.04
N ALA A 81 -7.64 2.61 6.93
CA ALA A 81 -6.42 3.25 7.42
C ALA A 81 -6.07 4.53 6.65
N TYR A 82 -6.27 4.53 5.32
CA TYR A 82 -6.06 5.70 4.47
C TYR A 82 -7.00 6.85 4.84
N ALA A 83 -8.30 6.57 5.00
CA ALA A 83 -9.27 7.57 5.45
C ALA A 83 -8.96 8.08 6.87
N ALA A 84 -8.59 7.19 7.79
CA ALA A 84 -8.20 7.57 9.15
C ALA A 84 -6.95 8.47 9.20
N ALA A 85 -6.07 8.37 8.21
CA ALA A 85 -4.90 9.24 8.04
C ALA A 85 -5.22 10.61 7.40
N GLY A 86 -6.49 10.89 7.10
CA GLY A 86 -6.93 12.12 6.44
C GLY A 86 -6.99 12.04 4.91
N GLY A 87 -6.85 10.83 4.34
CA GLY A 87 -7.04 10.59 2.92
C GLY A 87 -8.49 10.73 2.47
N ALA A 88 -8.71 10.83 1.17
CA ALA A 88 -10.05 10.87 0.59
C ALA A 88 -10.82 9.55 0.83
N ASN A 89 -12.15 9.63 0.86
CA ASN A 89 -13.00 8.45 0.88
C ASN A 89 -12.97 7.76 -0.49
N VAL A 90 -12.23 6.65 -0.56
CA VAL A 90 -12.07 5.84 -1.77
C VAL A 90 -12.78 4.50 -1.56
N SER A 91 -13.55 4.07 -2.56
CA SER A 91 -14.23 2.77 -2.55
C SER A 91 -13.37 1.65 -3.14
N VAL A 92 -13.66 0.41 -2.71
CA VAL A 92 -13.07 -0.81 -3.29
C VAL A 92 -13.25 -0.88 -4.81
N ALA A 93 -14.41 -0.47 -5.32
CA ALA A 93 -14.70 -0.49 -6.75
C ALA A 93 -13.77 0.45 -7.54
N GLN A 94 -13.53 1.66 -7.03
CA GLN A 94 -12.61 2.62 -7.67
C GLN A 94 -11.18 2.06 -7.74
N VAL A 95 -10.67 1.50 -6.63
CA VAL A 95 -9.32 0.89 -6.63
C VAL A 95 -9.22 -0.26 -7.63
N ARG A 96 -10.26 -1.10 -7.73
CA ARG A 96 -10.28 -2.22 -8.67
C ARG A 96 -10.29 -1.77 -10.12
N ILE A 97 -11.07 -0.75 -10.46
CA ILE A 97 -11.12 -0.20 -11.82
C ILE A 97 -9.73 0.34 -12.22
N HIS A 98 -9.11 1.14 -11.36
CA HIS A 98 -7.76 1.65 -11.61
C HIS A 98 -6.71 0.53 -11.67
N GLY A 99 -6.86 -0.52 -10.85
CA GLY A 99 -6.02 -1.72 -10.93
C GLY A 99 -6.11 -2.43 -12.29
N LEU A 100 -7.31 -2.51 -12.88
CA LEU A 100 -7.50 -3.05 -14.23
C LEU A 100 -6.85 -2.14 -15.29
N CYS A 101 -7.00 -0.82 -15.16
CA CYS A 101 -6.38 0.15 -16.06
C CYS A 101 -4.84 0.08 -16.01
N LEU A 102 -4.25 -0.06 -14.81
CA LEU A 102 -2.81 -0.25 -14.62
C LEU A 102 -2.32 -1.52 -15.33
N ALA A 103 -3.00 -2.65 -15.11
CA ALA A 103 -2.64 -3.91 -15.74
C ALA A 103 -2.74 -3.84 -17.27
N ALA A 104 -3.78 -3.20 -17.80
CA ALA A 104 -3.95 -2.98 -19.23
C ALA A 104 -2.85 -2.07 -19.80
N GLY A 105 -2.45 -1.02 -19.07
CA GLY A 105 -1.33 -0.15 -19.42
C GLY A 105 -0.03 -0.92 -19.53
N TRP A 106 0.34 -1.68 -18.51
CA TRP A 106 1.55 -2.51 -18.53
C TRP A 106 1.55 -3.53 -19.67
N TYR A 107 0.39 -4.15 -19.95
CA TYR A 107 0.26 -5.08 -21.06
C TYR A 107 0.48 -4.39 -22.41
N ARG A 108 -0.12 -3.21 -22.61
CA ARG A 108 0.07 -2.41 -23.83
C ARG A 108 1.53 -2.02 -24.01
N ASP A 109 2.19 -1.55 -22.95
CA ASP A 109 3.58 -1.09 -23.02
C ASP A 109 4.52 -2.27 -23.34
N ALA A 110 4.29 -3.45 -22.74
CA ALA A 110 5.04 -4.67 -23.07
C ALA A 110 4.83 -5.15 -24.53
N LEU A 111 3.64 -4.92 -25.11
CA LEU A 111 3.41 -5.19 -26.53
C LEU A 111 4.18 -4.22 -27.43
N ALA A 112 4.23 -2.94 -27.07
CA ALA A 112 4.97 -1.93 -27.82
C ALA A 112 6.48 -2.21 -27.82
N GLU A 113 7.04 -2.58 -26.67
CA GLU A 113 8.45 -2.98 -26.54
C GLU A 113 8.79 -4.20 -27.43
N ARG A 114 7.89 -5.18 -27.52
CA ARG A 114 8.06 -6.34 -28.41
C ARG A 114 7.92 -6.00 -29.88
N ALA A 115 7.14 -4.97 -30.22
CA ALA A 115 6.92 -4.51 -31.58
C ALA A 115 8.05 -3.63 -32.13
N GLU A 116 9.02 -3.23 -31.30
CA GLU A 116 10.27 -2.59 -31.75
C GLU A 116 11.41 -3.62 -31.87
N PRO A 117 11.55 -4.35 -33.00
CA PRO A 117 12.75 -5.13 -33.26
C PRO A 117 13.89 -4.19 -33.64
N THR A 118 14.92 -4.13 -32.80
CA THR A 118 16.29 -3.74 -33.14
C THR A 118 16.45 -2.58 -34.15
N ARG A 119 16.31 -1.32 -33.70
CA ARG A 119 17.16 -0.24 -34.25
C ARG A 119 18.39 -0.07 -33.35
N ARG A 120 19.29 -1.05 -33.39
CA ARG A 120 20.69 -0.83 -33.04
C ARG A 120 21.50 -1.13 -34.29
N GLY A 121 21.73 -0.08 -35.07
CA GLY A 121 22.89 0.00 -35.96
C GLY A 121 24.09 0.48 -35.17
#